data_AF-A0A382XC71-F1
#
_entry.id   AF-A0A382XC71-F1
#
_cell.length_a   1.000
_cell.length_b   1.000
_cell.length_c   1.000
_cell.angle_alpha   90.00
_cell.angle_beta   90.00
_cell.angle_gamma   90.00
#
_symmetry.space_group_name_H-M   'P 1'
#
loop_
_entity.id
_entity.type
_entity.pdbx_description
1 polymer ?
#
loop_
_entity_poly.entity_id
_entity_poly.type
_entity_poly.pdbx_seq_one_letter_code
_entity_poly.pdbx_strand_id
1 'polypeptide(L)' 'MASDISLADFADRPKNGKAWIDDLPDDVFNQIWDGRHGGRIGKEMAAAWLRTLGYVDVTAGRVETVMARERR' A
#
# COMPACT_ATOMS: atom_id res chain seq x y z
N MET A 1 2.33 -6.82 24.93
CA MET A 1 1.69 -5.52 25.25
C MET A 1 1.06 -5.02 23.96
N ALA A 2 -0.27 -5.04 23.87
CA ALA A 2 -0.98 -4.47 22.72
C ALA A 2 -0.99 -2.96 22.93
N SER A 3 -0.42 -2.20 22.01
CA SER A 3 -0.42 -0.74 22.09
C SER A 3 -1.83 -0.23 21.84
N ASP A 4 -2.46 0.32 22.89
CA ASP A 4 -3.71 1.08 22.83
C ASP A 4 -3.46 2.34 21.97
N ILE A 5 -3.73 2.23 20.67
CA ILE A 5 -3.81 3.39 19.79
C ILE A 5 -5.05 4.18 20.22
N SER A 6 -4.83 5.38 20.74
CA SER A 6 -5.88 6.31 21.12
C SER A 6 -6.74 6.65 19.90
N LEU A 7 -8.07 6.73 20.08
CA LEU A 7 -9.01 7.19 19.06
C LEU A 7 -8.65 8.57 18.50
N ALA A 8 -7.95 9.39 19.30
CA ALA A 8 -7.42 10.68 18.88
C ALA A 8 -6.29 10.52 17.84
N ASP A 9 -5.35 9.59 18.05
CA ASP A 9 -4.27 9.30 17.08
C ASP A 9 -4.82 8.67 15.78
N PHE A 10 -5.93 7.94 15.86
CA PHE A 10 -6.63 7.43 14.68
C PHE A 10 -7.36 8.55 13.93
N ALA A 11 -7.96 9.51 14.64
CA ALA A 11 -8.71 10.63 14.06
C ALA A 11 -7.80 11.73 13.49
N ASP A 12 -6.59 11.89 14.03
CA ASP A 12 -5.60 12.87 13.58
C ASP A 12 -4.75 12.36 12.40
N ARG A 13 -5.04 11.14 11.91
CA ARG A 13 -4.54 10.73 10.59
C ARG A 13 -5.08 11.73 9.57
N PRO A 14 -4.21 12.31 8.73
CA PRO A 14 -4.69 13.23 7.71
C PRO A 14 -5.74 12.51 6.88
N LYS A 15 -6.88 13.17 6.59
CA LYS A 15 -7.92 12.60 5.72
C LYS A 15 -7.39 12.31 4.31
N ASN A 16 -6.24 12.90 3.95
CA ASN A 16 -5.35 12.56 2.84
C ASN A 16 -3.97 12.13 3.38
N GLY A 17 -3.95 11.19 4.33
CA GLY A 17 -2.73 10.72 4.96
C GLY A 17 -1.81 10.11 3.91
N LYS A 18 -0.52 10.47 3.98
CA LYS A 18 0.54 9.81 3.22
C LYS A 18 0.30 8.31 3.33
N ALA A 19 -0.16 7.71 2.25
CA ALA A 19 -0.43 6.29 2.23
C ALA A 19 0.93 5.61 2.14
N TRP A 20 1.10 4.43 2.73
CA TRP A 20 2.36 3.69 2.66
C TRP A 20 2.86 3.49 1.20
N ILE A 21 1.95 3.49 0.22
CA ILE A 21 2.28 3.47 -1.21
C ILE A 21 3.06 4.71 -1.64
N ASP A 22 2.86 5.86 -1.01
CA ASP A 22 3.57 7.11 -1.28
C ASP A 22 5.04 7.03 -0.79
N ASP A 23 5.36 6.07 0.08
CA ASP A 23 6.73 5.75 0.49
C ASP A 23 7.43 4.74 -0.44
N LEU A 24 6.69 4.14 -1.39
CA LEU A 24 7.29 3.24 -2.36
C LEU A 24 8.10 4.04 -3.39
N PRO A 25 9.28 3.54 -3.79
CA PRO A 25 9.98 4.04 -4.97
C PRO A 25 9.05 4.00 -6.19
N ASP A 26 9.17 5.00 -7.06
CA ASP A 26 8.27 5.15 -8.20
C ASP A 26 8.29 3.92 -9.13
N ASP A 27 9.45 3.28 -9.32
CA ASP A 27 9.57 2.03 -10.09
C ASP A 27 8.73 0.89 -9.51
N VAL A 28 8.78 0.72 -8.18
CA VAL A 28 8.02 -0.32 -7.46
C VAL A 28 6.53 0.00 -7.51
N PHE A 29 6.17 1.26 -7.28
CA PHE A 29 4.80 1.70 -7.35
C PHE A 29 4.21 1.49 -8.75
N ASN A 30 4.91 1.92 -9.80
CA ASN A 30 4.46 1.83 -11.17
C ASN A 30 4.28 0.39 -11.63
N GLN A 31 5.15 -0.54 -11.23
CA GLN A 31 4.96 -1.95 -11.55
C GLN A 31 3.69 -2.54 -10.93
N ILE A 32 3.37 -2.18 -9.68
CA ILE A 32 2.13 -2.63 -9.03
C ILE A 32 0.94 -1.94 -9.67
N TRP A 33 1.04 -0.65 -9.91
CA TRP A 33 -0.01 0.14 -10.54
C TRP A 33 -0.37 -0.46 -11.90
N ASP A 34 0.64 -0.73 -12.75
CA ASP A 34 0.48 -1.31 -14.08
C ASP A 34 -0.09 -2.73 -13.99
N GLY A 35 0.39 -3.54 -13.04
CA GLY A 35 -0.11 -4.90 -12.82
C GLY A 35 -1.56 -4.95 -12.34
N ARG A 36 -1.95 -4.05 -11.43
CA ARG A 36 -3.29 -3.99 -10.83
C ARG A 36 -4.30 -3.37 -11.79
N HIS A 37 -3.98 -2.23 -12.42
CA HIS A 37 -4.86 -1.57 -13.39
C HIS A 37 -4.95 -2.32 -14.72
N GLY A 38 -3.87 -3.01 -15.13
CA GLY A 38 -3.87 -3.88 -16.30
C GLY A 38 -4.60 -5.22 -16.09
N GLY A 39 -5.13 -5.48 -14.88
CA GLY A 39 -5.84 -6.72 -14.55
C GLY A 39 -4.96 -7.99 -14.56
N ARG A 40 -3.64 -7.83 -14.60
CA ARG A 40 -2.68 -8.93 -14.75
C ARG A 40 -2.37 -9.62 -13.43
N ILE A 41 -2.44 -8.88 -12.32
CA ILE A 41 -2.17 -9.42 -10.98
C ILE A 41 -3.23 -8.99 -9.97
N GLY A 42 -3.59 -9.94 -9.09
CA GLY A 42 -4.42 -9.67 -7.93
C GLY A 42 -3.65 -9.02 -6.78
N LYS A 43 -4.39 -8.44 -5.84
CA LYS A 43 -3.84 -7.79 -4.63
C LYS A 43 -2.95 -8.71 -3.77
N GLU A 44 -3.29 -10.00 -3.68
CA GLU A 44 -2.52 -10.98 -2.92
C GLU A 44 -1.14 -11.25 -3.57
N MET A 45 -1.13 -11.37 -4.90
CA MET A 45 0.11 -11.60 -5.66
C MET A 45 1.04 -10.39 -5.57
N ALA A 46 0.49 -9.18 -5.70
CA ALA A 46 1.24 -7.94 -5.53
C ALA A 46 1.80 -7.79 -4.10
N ALA A 47 1.03 -8.18 -3.07
CA ALA A 47 1.50 -8.19 -1.69
C ALA A 47 2.63 -9.21 -1.47
N ALA A 48 2.50 -10.42 -2.02
CA ALA A 48 3.54 -11.44 -1.96
C ALA A 48 4.82 -10.98 -2.65
N TRP A 49 4.71 -10.38 -3.84
CA TRP A 49 5.85 -9.82 -4.57
C TRP A 49 6.55 -8.72 -3.76
N LEU A 50 5.81 -7.78 -3.18
CA LEU A 50 6.37 -6.74 -2.31
C LEU A 50 7.12 -7.32 -1.10
N ARG A 51 6.64 -8.42 -0.50
CA ARG A 51 7.37 -9.09 0.57
C ARG A 51 8.71 -9.66 0.11
N THR A 52 8.81 -10.14 -1.14
CA THR A 52 10.11 -10.58 -1.71
C THR A 52 11.11 -9.45 -1.89
N LEU A 53 10.63 -8.20 -2.01
CA LEU A 53 11.46 -6.99 -2.06
C LEU A 53 11.83 -6.43 -0.68
N GLY A 54 11.36 -7.07 0.42
CA GLY A 54 11.64 -6.64 1.79
C GLY A 54 10.51 -5.86 2.48
N TYR A 55 9.37 -5.63 1.81
CA TYR A 55 8.21 -4.98 2.42
C TYR A 55 7.36 -5.99 3.20
N VAL A 56 7.90 -6.49 4.31
CA VAL A 56 7.37 -7.62 5.08
C VAL A 56 5.95 -7.40 5.63
N ASP A 57 5.59 -6.16 5.96
CA ASP A 57 4.28 -5.82 6.54
C ASP A 57 3.21 -5.47 5.50
N VAL A 58 3.46 -5.74 4.22
CA VAL A 58 2.48 -5.46 3.17
C VAL A 58 1.36 -6.49 3.20
N THR A 59 0.13 -6.00 3.28
CA THR A 59 -1.09 -6.80 3.19
C THR A 59 -1.83 -6.49 1.88
N ALA A 60 -2.73 -7.38 1.47
CA ALA A 60 -3.57 -7.13 0.30
C ALA A 60 -4.43 -5.85 0.43
N GLY A 61 -4.91 -5.54 1.64
CA GLY A 61 -5.64 -4.29 1.91
C GLY A 61 -4.77 -3.04 1.75
N ARG A 62 -3.48 -3.14 2.09
CA ARG A 62 -2.49 -2.12 1.78
C ARG A 62 -2.30 -1.95 0.27
N VAL A 63 -2.19 -3.04 -0.48
CA VAL A 63 -2.07 -2.99 -1.95
C VAL A 63 -3.28 -2.33 -2.62
N GLU A 64 -4.49 -2.52 -2.10
CA GLU A 64 -5.69 -1.88 -2.67
C GLU A 64 -5.60 -0.35 -2.71
N THR A 65 -4.82 0.28 -1.84
CA THR A 65 -4.66 1.74 -1.88
C THR A 65 -4.00 2.23 -3.16
N VAL A 66 -3.28 1.37 -3.91
CA VAL A 66 -2.70 1.70 -5.23
C VAL A 66 -3.79 2.10 -6.23
N MET A 67 -4.97 1.48 -6.15
CA MET A 67 -6.09 1.76 -7.05
C MET A 67 -6.70 3.16 -6.85
N ALA A 68 -6.40 3.79 -5.71
CA ALA A 68 -6.87 5.12 -5.38
C ALA A 68 -5.90 6.24 -5.80
N ARG A 69 -4.78 5.91 -6.47
CA ARG A 69 -3.75 6.87 -6.87
C ARG A 69 -3.47 6.82 -8.37
N GLU A 70 -3.04 7.96 -8.89
CA GLU A 70 -2.56 8.08 -10.26
C GLU A 70 -1.17 7.43 -10.40
N ARG A 71 -0.88 7.01 -11.63
CA ARG A 71 0.44 6.49 -12.00
C ARG A 71 1.49 7.60 -11.83
N ARG A 72 2.70 7.24 -11.40
CA ARG A 72 3.79 8.18 -11.16
C ARG A 72 4.88 8.11 -12.23
#